data_AF-A0AA87NSL4-F1
#
_entry.id   AF-A0AA87NSL4-F1
#
_cell.length_a   1.000
_cell.length_b   1.000
_cell.length_c   1.000
_cell.angle_alpha   90.00
_cell.angle_beta   90.00
_cell.angle_gamma   90.00
#
_symmetry.space_group_name_H-M   'P 1'
#
loop_
_entity.id
_entity.type
_entity.pdbx_description
1 polymer ?
#
loop_
_entity_poly.entity_id
_entity_poly.type
_entity_poly.pdbx_seq_one_letter_code
_entity_poly.pdbx_strand_id
1 'polypeptide(L)'
;MKNKIICLFFFLSVTVAFADIRNAVCIVKPNYSEKTVAFMEDASDKLETAGYSDLADLFKNAKEGVFGSGFFIKGQNKKDYVLTNYHVAAYATSLTLEIEDANGETTKIENCKIIAVDEELDLAIAEVPNGKAGSYLTFASKAPVDGIDAWSAGYPGLAGKPMWQLGKGTITNARARLPDDIDPKISTFLQHSAPIDSGNSGGPLLIKAANAPSGYEIIGINSAKAVFRQATNFAIPASTITKFMDEKAFAGNKKIERDLTASLNIFAESCKNFKIDKESDKNKEIVKRIRKLTIYVSEDYAIQSGLDVYLKALRKAPKLFRNEILAASIFGNPINGIRTALAYDIYTTVDPEENTYLPDAGTDIGSLKKADNGYEFVLYDEVQKSKFFTVWKKSYNSWQMDGASLNEPPQIGTDSSTQNKKSAKKEKKTAGKSSVFIDEIPTKMRMPLSYIGFSRDRRWISAFSFGFFYSFKYAEVGMSAIIDKPRDATARGDKSSFGSSRSGSFNFTFGLCPELRGQIPININNVVYIAPQAFVGVGLFIPPIDTFVHYGAGVEFVPVSFTTLSFGADFIARTYLKGIKKTNPGVRINVSIRF
;
A
#
# COMPACT_ATOMS: atom_id res chain seq x y z
N MET A 1 -76.70 45.43 4.29
CA MET A 1 -75.81 45.09 3.16
C MET A 1 -74.38 45.28 3.62
N LYS A 2 -73.55 44.22 3.59
CA LYS A 2 -72.18 44.18 4.11
C LYS A 2 -71.19 44.63 3.03
N ASN A 3 -70.43 45.70 3.27
CA ASN A 3 -69.26 46.05 2.47
C ASN A 3 -68.10 45.13 2.83
N LYS A 4 -67.70 44.26 1.89
CA LYS A 4 -66.45 43.50 1.96
C LYS A 4 -65.40 44.25 1.14
N ILE A 5 -64.41 44.82 1.82
CA ILE A 5 -63.13 45.21 1.21
C ILE A 5 -62.34 43.92 1.03
N ILE A 6 -62.05 43.56 -0.22
CA ILE A 6 -61.18 42.43 -0.57
C ILE A 6 -59.78 43.02 -0.84
N CYS A 7 -58.85 42.82 0.09
CA CYS A 7 -57.43 42.98 -0.15
C CYS A 7 -56.92 41.76 -0.91
N LEU A 8 -56.50 41.96 -2.17
CA LEU A 8 -55.85 40.95 -2.99
C LEU A 8 -54.32 41.06 -2.78
N PHE A 9 -53.75 40.21 -1.92
CA PHE A 9 -52.30 40.04 -1.82
C PHE A 9 -51.81 39.16 -2.98
N PHE A 10 -51.14 39.75 -3.97
CA PHE A 10 -50.38 39.03 -4.97
C PHE A 10 -49.07 38.53 -4.34
N PHE A 11 -49.03 37.27 -3.90
CA PHE A 11 -47.77 36.59 -3.64
C PHE A 11 -47.15 36.17 -4.98
N LEU A 12 -46.24 36.98 -5.50
CA LEU A 12 -45.36 36.60 -6.60
C LEU A 12 -44.32 35.63 -6.02
N SER A 13 -44.62 34.32 -6.04
CA SER A 13 -43.63 33.30 -5.71
C SER A 13 -42.60 33.25 -6.84
N VAL A 14 -41.48 33.96 -6.68
CA VAL A 14 -40.30 33.75 -7.51
C VAL A 14 -39.72 32.39 -7.13
N THR A 15 -40.09 31.35 -7.87
CA THR A 15 -39.39 30.07 -7.81
C THR A 15 -38.01 30.28 -8.44
N VAL A 16 -37.03 30.62 -7.61
CA VAL A 16 -35.62 30.54 -8.01
C VAL A 16 -35.32 29.04 -8.18
N ALA A 17 -35.24 28.58 -9.43
CA ALA A 17 -34.74 27.25 -9.74
C ALA A 17 -33.25 27.24 -9.40
N PHE A 18 -32.89 26.72 -8.21
CA PHE A 18 -31.50 26.47 -7.88
C PHE A 18 -30.95 25.40 -8.84
N ALA A 19 -29.73 25.60 -9.33
CA ALA A 19 -29.05 24.54 -10.07
C ALA A 19 -28.84 23.34 -9.13
N ASP A 20 -29.27 22.15 -9.53
CA ASP A 20 -29.01 20.93 -8.77
C ASP A 20 -27.50 20.79 -8.57
N ILE A 21 -27.07 20.62 -7.32
CA ILE A 21 -25.66 20.48 -6.96
C ILE A 21 -25.01 19.30 -7.69
N ARG A 22 -25.78 18.30 -8.11
CA ARG A 22 -25.30 17.18 -8.93
C ARG A 22 -24.63 17.66 -10.22
N ASN A 23 -25.10 18.75 -10.83
CA ASN A 23 -24.49 19.31 -12.04
C ASN A 23 -23.13 19.99 -11.80
N ALA A 24 -22.80 20.28 -10.54
CA ALA A 24 -21.53 20.91 -10.16
C ALA A 24 -20.47 19.90 -9.67
N VAL A 25 -20.84 18.61 -9.56
CA VAL A 25 -19.99 17.54 -9.04
C VAL A 25 -19.91 16.41 -10.09
N CYS A 26 -18.72 15.89 -10.33
CA CYS A 26 -18.48 14.89 -11.37
C CYS A 26 -17.75 13.67 -10.82
N ILE A 27 -17.88 12.56 -11.54
CA ILE A 27 -16.99 11.41 -11.43
C ILE A 27 -15.71 11.77 -12.16
N VAL A 28 -14.57 11.54 -11.52
CA VAL A 28 -13.24 11.80 -12.07
C VAL A 28 -12.57 10.47 -12.39
N LYS A 29 -12.07 10.33 -13.63
CA LYS A 29 -11.30 9.17 -14.08
C LYS A 29 -9.94 9.64 -14.65
N PRO A 30 -8.82 9.08 -14.17
CA PRO A 30 -7.50 9.41 -14.69
C PRO A 30 -7.29 8.82 -16.09
N ASN A 31 -6.66 9.60 -16.99
CA ASN A 31 -6.18 9.12 -18.27
C ASN A 31 -4.64 9.02 -18.23
N TYR A 32 -4.13 7.80 -18.16
CA TYR A 32 -2.69 7.52 -18.18
C TYR A 32 -2.10 7.67 -19.58
N SER A 33 -0.80 7.98 -19.65
CA SER A 33 -0.07 7.96 -20.91
C SER A 33 0.17 6.52 -21.40
N GLU A 34 0.35 6.33 -22.71
CA GLU A 34 0.73 5.02 -23.27
C GLU A 34 2.01 4.46 -22.62
N LYS A 35 2.99 5.33 -22.33
CA LYS A 35 4.23 4.96 -21.65
C LYS A 35 3.98 4.43 -20.24
N THR A 36 3.09 5.08 -19.49
CA THR A 36 2.73 4.69 -18.11
C THR A 36 2.00 3.36 -18.10
N VAL A 37 1.06 3.15 -19.03
CA VAL A 37 0.34 1.86 -19.18
C VAL A 37 1.30 0.74 -19.56
N ALA A 38 2.13 0.94 -20.59
CA ALA A 38 3.12 -0.04 -21.03
C ALA A 38 4.11 -0.41 -19.91
N PHE A 39 4.49 0.56 -19.09
CA PHE A 39 5.32 0.33 -17.92
C PHE A 39 4.64 -0.55 -16.87
N MET A 40 3.37 -0.29 -16.56
CA MET A 40 2.62 -1.10 -15.58
C MET A 40 2.48 -2.56 -16.06
N GLU A 41 2.31 -2.77 -17.36
CA GLU A 41 2.27 -4.10 -17.97
C GLU A 41 3.63 -4.82 -17.88
N ASP A 42 4.73 -4.17 -18.28
CA ASP A 42 6.09 -4.74 -18.16
C ASP A 42 6.48 -5.00 -16.69
N ALA A 43 6.11 -4.10 -15.78
CA ALA A 43 6.33 -4.27 -14.35
C ALA A 43 5.56 -5.48 -13.80
N SER A 44 4.29 -5.65 -14.20
CA SER A 44 3.48 -6.82 -13.86
C SER A 44 4.17 -8.11 -14.31
N ASP A 45 4.55 -8.22 -15.58
CA ASP A 45 5.18 -9.42 -16.14
C ASP A 45 6.50 -9.78 -15.44
N LYS A 46 7.33 -8.76 -15.13
CA LYS A 46 8.59 -8.94 -14.41
C LYS A 46 8.37 -9.35 -12.95
N LEU A 47 7.37 -8.79 -12.28
CA LEU A 47 7.02 -9.16 -10.90
C LEU A 47 6.49 -10.59 -10.83
N GLU A 48 5.62 -10.98 -11.76
CA GLU A 48 5.11 -12.34 -11.90
C GLU A 48 6.27 -13.33 -12.08
N THR A 49 7.18 -13.05 -13.02
CA THR A 49 8.38 -13.87 -13.28
C THR A 49 9.30 -13.97 -12.06
N ALA A 50 9.35 -12.91 -11.26
CA ALA A 50 10.15 -12.86 -10.03
C ALA A 50 9.47 -13.53 -8.82
N GLY A 51 8.25 -14.05 -8.96
CA GLY A 51 7.50 -14.73 -7.89
C GLY A 51 6.70 -13.79 -6.98
N TYR A 52 6.38 -12.58 -7.44
CA TYR A 52 5.59 -11.59 -6.70
C TYR A 52 4.18 -11.42 -7.31
N SER A 53 3.40 -12.49 -7.35
CA SER A 53 2.08 -12.51 -8.01
C SER A 53 1.11 -11.45 -7.51
N ASP A 54 1.02 -11.25 -6.19
CA ASP A 54 0.12 -10.25 -5.60
C ASP A 54 0.49 -8.82 -6.05
N LEU A 55 1.79 -8.54 -6.21
CA LEU A 55 2.26 -7.26 -6.73
C LEU A 55 2.06 -7.17 -8.25
N ALA A 56 2.23 -8.26 -8.98
CA ALA A 56 1.94 -8.29 -10.41
C ALA A 56 0.48 -7.91 -10.68
N ASP A 57 -0.45 -8.54 -9.96
CA ASP A 57 -1.89 -8.22 -10.04
C ASP A 57 -2.17 -6.75 -9.68
N LEU A 58 -1.48 -6.21 -8.67
CA LEU A 58 -1.60 -4.79 -8.30
C LEU A 58 -1.21 -3.85 -9.46
N PHE A 59 -0.08 -4.10 -10.13
CA PHE A 59 0.34 -3.31 -11.30
C PHE A 59 -0.61 -3.49 -12.48
N LYS A 60 -1.05 -4.74 -12.73
CA LYS A 60 -1.99 -5.07 -13.80
C LYS A 60 -3.32 -4.35 -13.63
N ASN A 61 -3.85 -4.27 -12.42
CA ASN A 61 -5.13 -3.62 -12.13
C ASN A 61 -4.98 -2.09 -12.09
N ALA A 62 -3.83 -1.56 -11.67
CA ALA A 62 -3.60 -0.12 -11.57
C ALA A 62 -3.75 0.62 -12.92
N LYS A 63 -3.52 -0.05 -14.05
CA LYS A 63 -3.67 0.54 -15.39
C LYS A 63 -5.11 0.91 -15.75
N GLU A 64 -6.09 0.26 -15.12
CA GLU A 64 -7.52 0.59 -15.28
C GLU A 64 -7.88 1.90 -14.57
N GLY A 65 -7.04 2.33 -13.64
CA GLY A 65 -7.22 3.53 -12.84
C GLY A 65 -8.22 3.35 -11.70
N VAL A 66 -8.19 4.29 -10.78
CA VAL A 66 -9.24 4.46 -9.77
C VAL A 66 -10.18 5.57 -10.25
N PHE A 67 -11.45 5.53 -9.88
CA PHE A 67 -12.31 6.69 -10.02
C PHE A 67 -12.48 7.38 -8.66
N GLY A 68 -12.72 8.68 -8.71
CA GLY A 68 -13.07 9.50 -7.57
C GLY A 68 -14.15 10.49 -7.93
N SER A 69 -14.29 11.51 -7.09
CA SER A 69 -15.18 12.63 -7.30
C SER A 69 -14.38 13.91 -7.53
N GLY A 70 -15.02 14.90 -8.14
CA GLY A 70 -14.49 16.24 -8.30
C GLY A 70 -15.62 17.23 -8.41
N PHE A 71 -15.30 18.52 -8.42
CA PHE A 71 -16.30 19.57 -8.57
C PHE A 71 -15.75 20.76 -9.35
N PHE A 72 -16.66 21.46 -10.00
CA PHE A 72 -16.31 22.56 -10.89
C PHE A 72 -16.21 23.88 -10.14
N ILE A 73 -15.17 24.65 -10.46
CA ILE A 73 -15.01 26.04 -10.02
C ILE A 73 -14.74 26.94 -11.23
N LYS A 74 -15.10 28.21 -11.08
CA LYS A 74 -14.74 29.27 -12.03
C LYS A 74 -13.45 29.94 -11.55
N GLY A 75 -12.38 29.88 -12.33
CA GLY A 75 -11.14 30.58 -12.02
C GLY A 75 -11.29 32.10 -12.18
N GLN A 76 -10.40 32.87 -11.53
CA GLN A 76 -10.37 34.35 -11.66
C GLN A 76 -10.15 34.80 -13.11
N ASN A 77 -9.44 34.00 -13.89
CA ASN A 77 -9.22 34.17 -15.32
C ASN A 77 -10.43 33.80 -16.20
N LYS A 78 -11.60 33.53 -15.58
CA LYS A 78 -12.86 33.11 -16.21
C LYS A 78 -12.83 31.75 -16.92
N LYS A 79 -11.76 30.97 -16.75
CA LYS A 79 -11.68 29.58 -17.20
C LYS A 79 -12.36 28.65 -16.21
N ASP A 80 -12.72 27.47 -16.69
CA ASP A 80 -13.37 26.43 -15.92
C ASP A 80 -12.33 25.41 -15.44
N TYR A 81 -12.45 25.00 -14.19
CA TYR A 81 -11.55 24.03 -13.58
C TYR A 81 -12.32 22.98 -12.81
N VAL A 82 -11.72 21.79 -12.68
CA VAL A 82 -12.15 20.75 -11.76
C VAL A 82 -11.10 20.59 -10.68
N LEU A 83 -11.54 20.53 -9.43
CA LEU A 83 -10.72 20.16 -8.27
C LEU A 83 -11.04 18.72 -7.88
N THR A 84 -10.00 17.99 -7.47
CA THR A 84 -10.09 16.62 -6.95
C THR A 84 -8.86 16.32 -6.07
N ASN A 85 -8.73 15.10 -5.56
CA ASN A 85 -7.55 14.68 -4.83
C ASN A 85 -6.39 14.29 -5.76
N TYR A 86 -5.16 14.45 -5.27
CA TYR A 86 -3.97 13.99 -5.99
C TYR A 86 -4.02 12.49 -6.22
N HIS A 87 -4.36 11.68 -5.22
CA HIS A 87 -4.37 10.22 -5.38
C HIS A 87 -5.39 9.70 -6.42
N VAL A 88 -6.41 10.49 -6.76
CA VAL A 88 -7.35 10.20 -7.86
C VAL A 88 -6.74 10.54 -9.23
N ALA A 89 -5.94 11.61 -9.29
CA ALA A 89 -5.32 12.12 -10.51
C ALA A 89 -3.87 11.65 -10.73
N ALA A 90 -3.28 10.92 -9.78
CA ALA A 90 -1.86 10.59 -9.75
C ALA A 90 -1.45 9.86 -11.03
N TYR A 91 -0.33 10.28 -11.63
CA TYR A 91 0.24 9.72 -12.86
C TYR A 91 -0.61 9.89 -14.13
N ALA A 92 -1.77 10.51 -14.03
CA ALA A 92 -2.58 10.83 -15.19
C ALA A 92 -2.00 12.04 -15.92
N THR A 93 -2.15 12.04 -17.25
CA THR A 93 -1.81 13.22 -18.07
C THR A 93 -2.98 14.19 -18.20
N SER A 94 -4.19 13.65 -18.13
CA SER A 94 -5.45 14.37 -18.16
C SER A 94 -6.53 13.58 -17.42
N LEU A 95 -7.67 14.22 -17.19
CA LEU A 95 -8.83 13.63 -16.55
C LEU A 95 -9.98 13.53 -17.54
N THR A 96 -10.77 12.47 -17.39
CA THR A 96 -12.09 12.31 -17.95
C THR A 96 -13.10 12.58 -16.85
N LEU A 97 -14.08 13.44 -17.11
CA LEU A 97 -15.12 13.84 -16.17
C LEU A 97 -16.47 13.34 -16.66
N GLU A 98 -17.23 12.69 -15.79
CA GLU A 98 -18.61 12.27 -16.07
C GLU A 98 -19.56 13.01 -15.12
N ILE A 99 -20.54 13.70 -15.67
CA ILE A 99 -21.54 14.49 -14.93
C ILE A 99 -22.86 13.75 -15.10
N GLU A 100 -23.44 13.26 -14.01
CA GLU A 100 -24.80 12.72 -14.00
C GLU A 100 -25.77 13.86 -13.69
N ASP A 101 -26.81 14.06 -14.49
CA ASP A 101 -27.85 15.04 -14.18
C ASP A 101 -28.91 14.45 -13.22
N ALA A 102 -29.92 15.25 -12.85
CA ALA A 102 -31.00 14.80 -11.97
C ALA A 102 -31.90 13.70 -12.59
N ASN A 103 -31.89 13.56 -13.92
CA ASN A 103 -32.64 12.55 -14.66
C ASN A 103 -31.84 11.25 -14.83
N GLY A 104 -30.55 11.24 -14.46
CA GLY A 104 -29.64 10.12 -14.63
C GLY A 104 -28.92 10.11 -15.99
N GLU A 105 -29.04 11.17 -16.79
CA GLU A 105 -28.27 11.32 -18.03
C GLU A 105 -26.82 11.67 -17.71
N THR A 106 -25.88 10.96 -18.33
CA THR A 106 -24.44 11.21 -18.12
C THR A 106 -23.82 11.97 -19.29
N THR A 107 -23.23 13.12 -19.01
CA THR A 107 -22.39 13.86 -19.95
C THR A 107 -20.91 13.63 -19.66
N LYS A 108 -20.12 13.34 -20.70
CA LYS A 108 -18.68 13.11 -20.59
C LYS A 108 -17.88 14.31 -21.10
N ILE A 109 -16.85 14.71 -20.36
CA ILE A 109 -15.87 15.72 -20.75
C ILE A 109 -14.48 15.07 -20.72
N GLU A 110 -13.87 14.93 -21.88
CA GLU A 110 -12.57 14.28 -22.03
C GLU A 110 -11.43 15.30 -22.11
N ASN A 111 -10.20 14.81 -21.89
CA ASN A 111 -8.96 15.59 -22.06
C ASN A 111 -8.86 16.84 -21.18
N CYS A 112 -9.38 16.78 -19.94
CA CYS A 112 -9.19 17.86 -18.97
C CYS A 112 -7.74 17.84 -18.47
N LYS A 113 -6.89 18.74 -18.97
CA LYS A 113 -5.45 18.73 -18.69
C LYS A 113 -5.18 19.09 -17.25
N ILE A 114 -4.38 18.28 -16.55
CA ILE A 114 -3.92 18.60 -15.21
C ILE A 114 -2.98 19.79 -15.28
N ILE A 115 -3.24 20.82 -14.47
CA ILE A 115 -2.48 22.08 -14.45
C ILE A 115 -1.50 22.08 -13.29
N ALA A 116 -1.95 21.65 -12.11
CA ALA A 116 -1.10 21.56 -10.93
C ALA A 116 -1.52 20.41 -10.02
N VAL A 117 -0.54 19.90 -9.28
CA VAL A 117 -0.74 18.89 -8.24
C VAL A 117 0.08 19.23 -6.99
N ASP A 118 -0.40 18.75 -5.86
CA ASP A 118 0.31 18.75 -4.59
C ASP A 118 0.07 17.40 -3.90
N GLU A 119 1.11 16.57 -3.88
CA GLU A 119 1.05 15.23 -3.30
C GLU A 119 0.94 15.26 -1.78
N GLU A 120 1.61 16.22 -1.11
CA GLU A 120 1.58 16.34 0.35
C GLU A 120 0.22 16.84 0.84
N LEU A 121 -0.43 17.74 0.10
CA LEU A 121 -1.79 18.21 0.40
C LEU A 121 -2.89 17.30 -0.14
N ASP A 122 -2.54 16.29 -0.93
CA ASP A 122 -3.47 15.45 -1.67
C ASP A 122 -4.45 16.25 -2.58
N LEU A 123 -3.93 17.22 -3.34
CA LEU A 123 -4.74 18.10 -4.21
C LEU A 123 -4.31 18.04 -5.68
N ALA A 124 -5.30 18.07 -6.57
CA ALA A 124 -5.09 18.22 -8.00
C ALA A 124 -6.12 19.16 -8.62
N ILE A 125 -5.70 19.90 -9.65
CA ILE A 125 -6.58 20.76 -10.45
C ILE A 125 -6.33 20.56 -11.94
N ALA A 126 -7.42 20.41 -12.70
CA ALA A 126 -7.38 20.29 -14.15
C ALA A 126 -8.23 21.36 -14.84
N GLU A 127 -7.77 21.83 -15.99
CA GLU A 127 -8.51 22.78 -16.84
C GLU A 127 -9.60 22.03 -17.62
N VAL A 128 -10.81 22.55 -17.54
CA VAL A 128 -11.98 22.03 -18.25
C VAL A 128 -12.16 22.83 -19.54
N PRO A 129 -12.41 22.19 -20.70
CA PRO A 129 -12.68 22.91 -21.94
C PRO A 129 -13.85 23.89 -21.77
N ASN A 130 -13.65 25.13 -22.22
CA ASN A 130 -14.62 26.23 -22.02
C ASN A 130 -16.03 25.85 -22.48
N GLY A 131 -17.02 26.17 -21.64
CA GLY A 131 -18.44 25.97 -21.94
C GLY A 131 -18.92 24.53 -21.81
N LYS A 132 -18.09 23.61 -21.30
CA LYS A 132 -18.48 22.23 -21.01
C LYS A 132 -19.00 22.02 -19.59
N ALA A 133 -18.62 22.87 -18.63
CA ALA A 133 -19.19 22.85 -17.28
C ALA A 133 -20.44 23.72 -17.21
N GLY A 134 -21.58 23.15 -16.80
CA GLY A 134 -22.86 23.85 -16.72
C GLY A 134 -23.17 24.48 -15.36
N SER A 135 -22.43 24.12 -14.31
CA SER A 135 -22.64 24.60 -12.95
C SER A 135 -21.33 24.62 -12.16
N TYR A 136 -21.23 25.50 -11.18
CA TYR A 136 -20.00 25.72 -10.41
C TYR A 136 -20.31 25.90 -8.93
N LEU A 137 -19.36 25.55 -8.10
CA LEU A 137 -19.38 25.82 -6.66
C LEU A 137 -18.49 27.02 -6.32
N THR A 138 -18.81 27.65 -5.19
CA THR A 138 -18.05 28.78 -4.64
C THR A 138 -17.55 28.43 -3.25
N PHE A 139 -16.42 28.99 -2.85
CA PHE A 139 -15.83 28.75 -1.53
C PHE A 139 -16.53 29.57 -0.46
N ALA A 140 -16.72 28.97 0.71
CA ALA A 140 -17.20 29.68 1.88
C ALA A 140 -16.18 30.75 2.29
N SER A 141 -16.67 31.94 2.61
CA SER A 141 -15.83 33.07 3.03
C SER A 141 -15.27 32.93 4.45
N LYS A 142 -15.83 32.03 5.27
CA LYS A 142 -15.45 31.81 6.67
C LYS A 142 -15.11 30.35 6.91
N ALA A 143 -14.10 30.12 7.75
CA ALA A 143 -13.79 28.79 8.23
C ALA A 143 -14.96 28.23 9.05
N PRO A 144 -15.26 26.92 8.92
CA PRO A 144 -16.29 26.29 9.72
C PRO A 144 -15.88 26.20 11.20
N VAL A 145 -16.87 26.05 12.08
CA VAL A 145 -16.67 25.77 13.51
C VAL A 145 -17.25 24.41 13.86
N ASP A 146 -16.85 23.86 15.00
CA ASP A 146 -17.36 22.58 15.49
C ASP A 146 -18.89 22.64 15.69
N GLY A 147 -19.56 21.54 15.37
CA GLY A 147 -21.00 21.37 15.52
C GLY A 147 -21.86 21.91 14.37
N ILE A 148 -21.30 22.63 13.39
CA ILE A 148 -22.11 23.09 12.25
C ILE A 148 -22.50 21.92 11.35
N ASP A 149 -23.68 22.02 10.75
CA ASP A 149 -24.11 21.09 9.70
C ASP A 149 -23.16 21.15 8.49
N ALA A 150 -22.83 19.98 7.96
CA ALA A 150 -22.01 19.82 6.77
C ALA A 150 -22.57 18.74 5.85
N TRP A 151 -22.32 18.85 4.55
CA TRP A 151 -22.73 17.89 3.54
C TRP A 151 -21.54 17.40 2.73
N SER A 152 -21.46 16.10 2.49
CA SER A 152 -20.54 15.52 1.53
C SER A 152 -21.29 15.20 0.24
N ALA A 153 -20.77 15.66 -0.90
CA ALA A 153 -21.28 15.31 -2.22
C ALA A 153 -20.23 14.52 -2.99
N GLY A 154 -20.65 13.47 -3.70
CA GLY A 154 -19.74 12.65 -4.49
C GLY A 154 -20.39 11.41 -5.07
N TYR A 155 -19.55 10.52 -5.59
CA TYR A 155 -19.94 9.29 -6.26
C TYR A 155 -19.22 8.08 -5.63
N PRO A 156 -19.60 7.64 -4.42
CA PRO A 156 -19.10 6.37 -3.89
C PRO A 156 -19.34 5.21 -4.86
N GLY A 157 -18.43 4.25 -4.85
CA GLY A 157 -18.55 3.02 -5.60
C GLY A 157 -19.42 1.99 -4.90
N LEU A 158 -20.41 1.44 -5.62
CA LEU A 158 -21.10 0.21 -5.24
C LEU A 158 -20.83 -0.86 -6.30
N ALA A 159 -20.14 -1.95 -5.90
CA ALA A 159 -19.69 -3.00 -6.83
C ALA A 159 -18.92 -2.45 -8.05
N GLY A 160 -18.04 -1.46 -7.81
CA GLY A 160 -17.23 -0.82 -8.86
C GLY A 160 -17.95 0.22 -9.72
N LYS A 161 -19.24 0.48 -9.47
CA LYS A 161 -20.02 1.49 -10.20
C LYS A 161 -20.19 2.76 -9.37
N PRO A 162 -19.86 3.95 -9.90
CA PRO A 162 -20.09 5.22 -9.22
C PRO A 162 -21.60 5.48 -9.07
N MET A 163 -22.02 5.95 -7.90
CA MET A 163 -23.42 6.30 -7.62
C MET A 163 -23.50 7.63 -6.88
N TRP A 164 -24.37 8.54 -7.32
CA TRP A 164 -24.56 9.83 -6.64
C TRP A 164 -24.92 9.69 -5.15
N GLN A 165 -24.23 10.45 -4.31
CA GLN A 165 -24.51 10.58 -2.88
C GLN A 165 -24.40 12.05 -2.43
N LEU A 166 -25.42 12.52 -1.71
CA LEU A 166 -25.37 13.76 -0.93
C LEU A 166 -25.70 13.44 0.53
N GLY A 167 -24.66 13.28 1.36
CA GLY A 167 -24.78 12.87 2.76
C GLY A 167 -24.73 14.06 3.72
N LYS A 168 -25.63 14.14 4.70
CA LYS A 168 -25.61 15.15 5.77
C LYS A 168 -24.88 14.63 7.01
N GLY A 169 -24.11 15.49 7.65
CA GLY A 169 -23.57 15.31 9.00
C GLY A 169 -23.19 16.65 9.61
N THR A 170 -22.15 16.66 10.42
CA THR A 170 -21.65 17.84 11.15
C THR A 170 -20.13 17.89 11.16
N ILE A 171 -19.55 19.07 11.32
CA ILE A 171 -18.13 19.22 11.65
C ILE A 171 -17.92 18.79 13.10
N THR A 172 -17.05 17.80 13.32
CA THR A 172 -16.78 17.23 14.65
C THR A 172 -15.45 17.72 15.23
N ASN A 173 -14.53 18.17 14.37
CA ASN A 173 -13.31 18.88 14.76
C ASN A 173 -12.81 19.71 13.56
N ALA A 174 -12.90 21.02 13.63
CA ALA A 174 -12.53 21.95 12.56
C ALA A 174 -11.01 22.10 12.37
N ARG A 175 -10.18 21.49 13.25
CA ARG A 175 -8.71 21.58 13.23
C ARG A 175 -8.06 20.25 13.63
N ALA A 176 -8.52 19.15 13.06
CA ALA A 176 -7.94 17.85 13.31
C ALA A 176 -6.50 17.80 12.80
N ARG A 177 -5.58 17.30 13.64
CA ARG A 177 -4.16 17.16 13.30
C ARG A 177 -3.84 15.68 13.14
N LEU A 178 -3.34 15.32 11.98
CA LEU A 178 -2.84 13.99 11.65
C LEU A 178 -1.38 14.14 11.18
N PRO A 179 -0.42 14.22 12.12
CA PRO A 179 0.96 14.61 11.80
C PRO A 179 1.71 13.62 10.91
N ASP A 180 1.24 12.36 10.86
CA ASP A 180 1.80 11.32 10.00
C ASP A 180 1.30 11.43 8.55
N ASP A 181 0.20 12.16 8.30
CA ASP A 181 -0.41 12.36 6.99
C ASP A 181 0.01 13.71 6.38
N ILE A 182 -0.18 14.81 7.13
CA ILE A 182 0.22 16.17 6.70
C ILE A 182 0.94 16.85 7.86
N ASP A 183 2.07 17.53 7.57
CA ASP A 183 2.75 18.35 8.58
C ASP A 183 1.76 19.38 9.14
N PRO A 184 1.49 19.39 10.46
CA PRO A 184 0.56 20.33 11.09
C PRO A 184 0.95 21.81 10.92
N LYS A 185 2.18 22.10 10.51
CA LYS A 185 2.65 23.44 10.13
C LYS A 185 2.16 23.87 8.74
N ILE A 186 1.87 22.92 7.87
CA ILE A 186 1.39 23.15 6.51
C ILE A 186 -0.13 23.26 6.50
N SER A 187 -0.84 22.26 7.06
CA SER A 187 -2.30 22.24 7.12
C SER A 187 -2.84 21.39 8.28
N THR A 188 -4.12 21.58 8.58
CA THR A 188 -4.94 20.66 9.39
C THR A 188 -6.04 20.06 8.51
N PHE A 189 -6.79 19.11 9.05
CA PHE A 189 -8.00 18.56 8.42
C PHE A 189 -9.27 19.09 9.11
N LEU A 190 -10.37 19.10 8.35
CA LEU A 190 -11.72 19.15 8.90
C LEU A 190 -12.18 17.72 9.16
N GLN A 191 -12.43 17.38 10.43
CA GLN A 191 -13.09 16.13 10.78
C GLN A 191 -14.62 16.32 10.74
N HIS A 192 -15.34 15.41 10.09
CA HIS A 192 -16.80 15.48 9.97
C HIS A 192 -17.47 14.11 10.06
N SER A 193 -18.78 14.12 10.32
CA SER A 193 -19.62 12.93 10.39
C SER A 193 -20.45 12.68 9.12
N ALA A 194 -20.45 13.61 8.16
CA ALA A 194 -21.17 13.43 6.89
C ALA A 194 -20.65 12.15 6.17
N PRO A 195 -21.52 11.22 5.75
CA PRO A 195 -21.10 9.94 5.19
C PRO A 195 -20.18 10.08 3.98
N ILE A 196 -19.07 9.32 3.99
CA ILE A 196 -18.19 9.10 2.84
C ILE A 196 -17.79 7.63 2.79
N ASP A 197 -17.56 7.16 1.56
CA ASP A 197 -17.01 5.86 1.18
C ASP A 197 -16.13 6.03 -0.06
N SER A 198 -15.35 5.00 -0.41
CA SER A 198 -14.46 4.99 -1.58
C SER A 198 -15.19 5.47 -2.83
N GLY A 199 -14.63 6.46 -3.52
CA GLY A 199 -15.28 7.18 -4.64
C GLY A 199 -15.73 8.60 -4.29
N ASN A 200 -15.95 8.92 -3.01
CA ASN A 200 -16.16 10.31 -2.56
C ASN A 200 -14.86 11.14 -2.53
N SER A 201 -13.68 10.50 -2.56
CA SER A 201 -12.39 11.19 -2.59
C SER A 201 -12.33 12.21 -3.72
N GLY A 202 -12.03 13.46 -3.37
CA GLY A 202 -11.97 14.60 -4.28
C GLY A 202 -13.30 15.36 -4.40
N GLY A 203 -14.40 14.81 -3.90
CA GLY A 203 -15.69 15.47 -3.83
C GLY A 203 -15.74 16.57 -2.76
N PRO A 204 -16.64 17.56 -2.88
CA PRO A 204 -16.67 18.69 -1.98
C PRO A 204 -17.33 18.35 -0.64
N LEU A 205 -16.77 18.92 0.43
CA LEU A 205 -17.43 19.11 1.72
C LEU A 205 -18.04 20.51 1.75
N LEU A 206 -19.31 20.59 2.14
CA LEU A 206 -20.18 21.72 1.86
C LEU A 206 -20.93 22.21 3.10
N ILE A 207 -21.30 23.49 3.10
CA ILE A 207 -22.31 24.08 4.00
C ILE A 207 -23.46 24.66 3.18
N LYS A 208 -24.65 24.74 3.75
CA LYS A 208 -25.78 25.44 3.13
C LYS A 208 -25.52 26.95 3.11
N ALA A 209 -25.76 27.56 1.96
CA ALA A 209 -25.63 29.00 1.76
C ALA A 209 -26.75 29.49 0.83
N ALA A 210 -27.70 30.24 1.38
CA ALA A 210 -28.90 30.68 0.65
C ALA A 210 -28.59 31.56 -0.58
N ASN A 211 -27.45 32.26 -0.55
CA ASN A 211 -27.04 33.16 -1.63
C ASN A 211 -26.14 32.48 -2.67
N ALA A 212 -25.75 31.21 -2.44
CA ALA A 212 -24.96 30.47 -3.41
C ALA A 212 -25.85 29.96 -4.56
N PRO A 213 -25.40 30.00 -5.82
CA PRO A 213 -26.19 29.54 -6.97
C PRO A 213 -26.68 28.08 -6.87
N SER A 214 -25.92 27.22 -6.19
CA SER A 214 -26.26 25.81 -5.93
C SER A 214 -26.97 25.61 -4.58
N GLY A 215 -27.13 26.66 -3.77
CA GLY A 215 -27.56 26.57 -2.37
C GLY A 215 -26.48 26.08 -1.39
N TYR A 216 -25.25 25.86 -1.86
CA TYR A 216 -24.13 25.37 -1.05
C TYR A 216 -22.81 26.10 -1.35
N GLU A 217 -21.95 26.20 -0.34
CA GLU A 217 -20.57 26.69 -0.44
C GLU A 217 -19.57 25.61 0.02
N ILE A 218 -18.38 25.60 -0.58
CA ILE A 218 -17.30 24.67 -0.28
C ILE A 218 -16.60 25.09 1.02
N ILE A 219 -16.51 24.17 1.96
CA ILE A 219 -15.66 24.30 3.16
C ILE A 219 -14.45 23.36 3.13
N GLY A 220 -14.43 22.36 2.25
CA GLY A 220 -13.26 21.50 2.04
C GLY A 220 -13.42 20.47 0.92
N ILE A 221 -12.43 19.57 0.79
CA ILE A 221 -12.43 18.43 -0.15
C ILE A 221 -12.29 17.14 0.65
N ASN A 222 -13.22 16.21 0.51
CA ASN A 222 -13.14 14.91 1.17
C ASN A 222 -11.92 14.14 0.68
N SER A 223 -11.10 13.61 1.59
CA SER A 223 -9.85 12.92 1.25
C SER A 223 -9.72 11.55 1.93
N ALA A 224 -9.99 11.45 3.24
CA ALA A 224 -9.73 10.21 3.99
C ALA A 224 -10.83 9.86 5.00
N LYS A 225 -10.87 8.58 5.40
CA LYS A 225 -11.79 8.02 6.40
C LYS A 225 -11.02 7.15 7.39
N ALA A 226 -11.32 7.29 8.69
CA ALA A 226 -10.77 6.37 9.68
C ALA A 226 -11.50 5.01 9.61
N VAL A 227 -10.83 3.98 9.11
CA VAL A 227 -11.43 2.65 8.87
C VAL A 227 -11.99 2.00 10.14
N PHE A 228 -11.39 2.26 11.30
CA PHE A 228 -11.78 1.66 12.58
C PHE A 228 -12.66 2.58 13.46
N ARG A 229 -13.11 3.72 12.93
CA ARG A 229 -14.00 4.65 13.65
C ARG A 229 -15.16 5.07 12.77
N GLN A 230 -16.38 4.86 13.24
CA GLN A 230 -17.57 5.31 12.54
C GLN A 230 -17.65 6.84 12.54
N ALA A 231 -18.21 7.41 11.46
CA ALA A 231 -18.46 8.84 11.30
C ALA A 231 -17.25 9.74 11.61
N THR A 232 -16.04 9.25 11.30
CA THR A 232 -14.77 9.96 11.46
C THR A 232 -14.12 10.08 10.09
N ASN A 233 -14.46 11.17 9.41
CA ASN A 233 -14.08 11.45 8.03
C ASN A 233 -13.27 12.75 7.99
N PHE A 234 -12.34 12.87 7.05
CA PHE A 234 -11.41 13.99 6.95
C PHE A 234 -11.47 14.67 5.59
N ALA A 235 -11.56 15.99 5.62
CA ALA A 235 -11.52 16.84 4.45
C ALA A 235 -10.40 17.89 4.54
N ILE A 236 -9.78 18.20 3.41
CA ILE A 236 -8.80 19.27 3.26
C ILE A 236 -9.55 20.62 3.31
N PRO A 237 -9.19 21.57 4.20
CA PRO A 237 -9.93 22.81 4.35
C PRO A 237 -9.89 23.72 3.11
N ALA A 238 -10.97 24.49 2.88
CA ALA A 238 -11.06 25.51 1.82
C ALA A 238 -9.89 26.51 1.82
N SER A 239 -9.38 26.90 2.99
CA SER A 239 -8.20 27.78 3.11
C SER A 239 -6.94 27.15 2.53
N THR A 240 -6.77 25.84 2.69
CA THR A 240 -5.63 25.10 2.16
C THR A 240 -5.75 24.95 0.64
N ILE A 241 -6.95 24.70 0.14
CA ILE A 241 -7.24 24.57 -1.30
C ILE A 241 -7.02 25.90 -2.03
N THR A 242 -7.54 27.00 -1.49
CA THR A 242 -7.35 28.35 -2.06
C THR A 242 -5.87 28.76 -2.05
N LYS A 243 -5.15 28.46 -0.97
CA LYS A 243 -3.69 28.64 -0.92
C LYS A 243 -2.98 27.82 -2.00
N PHE A 244 -3.30 26.54 -2.15
CA PHE A 244 -2.75 25.70 -3.23
C PHE A 244 -3.02 26.29 -4.63
N MET A 245 -4.23 26.80 -4.87
CA MET A 245 -4.59 27.45 -6.13
C MET A 245 -3.72 28.69 -6.40
N ASP A 246 -3.55 29.56 -5.41
CA ASP A 246 -2.78 30.80 -5.53
C ASP A 246 -1.26 30.57 -5.55
N GLU A 247 -0.78 29.49 -4.93
CA GLU A 247 0.63 29.17 -4.78
C GLU A 247 1.18 28.25 -5.86
N LYS A 248 0.35 27.39 -6.45
CA LYS A 248 0.77 26.43 -7.47
C LYS A 248 -0.03 26.51 -8.76
N ALA A 249 -1.36 26.44 -8.69
CA ALA A 249 -2.20 26.34 -9.89
C ALA A 249 -2.13 27.59 -10.78
N PHE A 250 -2.22 28.76 -10.16
CA PHE A 250 -2.27 30.06 -10.81
C PHE A 250 -1.04 30.93 -10.51
N ALA A 251 0.00 30.31 -9.96
CA ALA A 251 1.27 30.97 -9.72
C ALA A 251 2.00 31.30 -11.04
N GLY A 252 2.58 32.49 -11.10
CA GLY A 252 3.47 32.85 -12.20
C GLY A 252 4.82 32.11 -12.11
N ASN A 253 5.52 31.98 -13.25
CA ASN A 253 6.78 31.23 -13.36
C ASN A 253 7.83 31.61 -12.29
N LYS A 254 7.97 32.90 -11.97
CA LYS A 254 8.93 33.37 -10.94
C LYS A 254 8.69 32.78 -9.55
N LYS A 255 7.43 32.49 -9.19
CA LYS A 255 7.10 31.89 -7.88
C LYS A 255 7.49 30.42 -7.88
N ILE A 256 7.17 29.73 -8.97
CA ILE A 256 7.54 28.32 -9.17
C ILE A 256 9.07 28.13 -9.14
N GLU A 257 9.85 29.06 -9.69
CA GLU A 257 11.31 29.02 -9.57
C GLU A 257 11.80 29.13 -8.11
N ARG A 258 11.16 29.95 -7.28
CA ARG A 258 11.49 30.01 -5.83
C ARG A 258 11.15 28.71 -5.12
N ASP A 259 10.10 28.01 -5.57
CA ASP A 259 9.72 26.70 -5.02
C ASP A 259 10.77 25.62 -5.35
N LEU A 260 11.59 25.79 -6.39
CA LEU A 260 12.76 24.93 -6.63
C LEU A 260 13.75 25.06 -5.48
N THR A 261 14.16 26.28 -5.13
CA THR A 261 15.11 26.51 -4.03
C THR A 261 14.57 25.93 -2.71
N ALA A 262 13.27 26.07 -2.44
CA ALA A 262 12.65 25.44 -1.28
C ALA A 262 12.76 23.90 -1.31
N SER A 263 12.45 23.29 -2.46
CA SER A 263 12.57 21.84 -2.68
C SER A 263 14.01 21.35 -2.50
N LEU A 264 14.99 22.07 -3.06
CA LEU A 264 16.41 21.74 -2.95
C LEU A 264 16.92 21.85 -1.51
N ASN A 265 16.45 22.84 -0.75
CA ASN A 265 16.79 22.97 0.67
C ASN A 265 16.27 21.79 1.49
N ILE A 266 15.02 21.36 1.26
CA ILE A 266 14.42 20.21 1.96
C ILE A 266 15.15 18.91 1.58
N PHE A 267 15.46 18.74 0.30
CA PHE A 267 16.24 17.62 -0.20
C PHE A 267 17.64 17.57 0.45
N ALA A 268 18.38 18.68 0.41
CA ALA A 268 19.70 18.78 1.02
C ALA A 268 19.68 18.48 2.53
N GLU A 269 18.68 18.99 3.25
CA GLU A 269 18.51 18.70 4.68
C GLU A 269 18.22 17.22 4.94
N SER A 270 17.49 16.56 4.04
CA SER A 270 17.22 15.10 4.13
C SER A 270 18.48 14.25 3.89
N CYS A 271 19.48 14.79 3.19
CA CYS A 271 20.78 14.17 2.92
C CYS A 271 21.88 14.54 3.93
N LYS A 272 21.60 15.46 4.86
CA LYS A 272 22.59 15.93 5.84
C LYS A 272 22.84 14.90 6.94
N ASN A 273 24.08 14.84 7.44
CA ASN A 273 24.43 13.93 8.53
C ASN A 273 23.56 14.12 9.78
N PHE A 274 23.23 13.01 10.44
CA PHE A 274 22.55 13.02 11.73
C PHE A 274 23.06 11.89 12.63
N LYS A 275 22.93 12.09 13.94
CA LYS A 275 23.32 11.09 14.95
C LYS A 275 22.18 10.91 15.95
N ILE A 276 21.65 9.69 16.02
CA ILE A 276 20.61 9.29 16.97
C ILE A 276 21.02 7.96 17.58
N ASP A 277 21.26 7.93 18.88
CA ASP A 277 21.78 6.74 19.57
C ASP A 277 20.74 5.62 19.70
N LYS A 278 19.47 6.00 19.87
CA LYS A 278 18.39 5.04 20.07
C LYS A 278 17.87 4.55 18.73
N GLU A 279 18.10 3.26 18.45
CA GLU A 279 17.75 2.59 17.19
C GLU A 279 16.28 2.82 16.75
N SER A 280 15.32 2.83 17.69
CA SER A 280 13.91 3.08 17.34
C SER A 280 13.67 4.49 16.80
N ASP A 281 14.37 5.48 17.36
CA ASP A 281 14.16 6.89 17.02
C ASP A 281 14.96 7.22 15.75
N LYS A 282 16.12 6.57 15.58
CA LYS A 282 16.88 6.56 14.34
C LYS A 282 16.03 6.04 13.19
N ASN A 283 15.46 4.86 13.32
CA ASN A 283 14.59 4.25 12.30
C ASN A 283 13.40 5.14 11.92
N LYS A 284 12.78 5.84 12.89
CA LYS A 284 11.71 6.81 12.61
C LYS A 284 12.20 7.99 11.77
N GLU A 285 13.36 8.55 12.08
CA GLU A 285 13.93 9.65 11.31
C GLU A 285 14.32 9.20 9.89
N ILE A 286 14.85 7.97 9.72
CA ILE A 286 15.16 7.41 8.40
C ILE A 286 13.88 7.27 7.56
N VAL A 287 12.82 6.65 8.11
CA VAL A 287 11.54 6.49 7.39
C VAL A 287 10.97 7.86 7.00
N LYS A 288 11.02 8.83 7.91
CA LYS A 288 10.58 10.21 7.63
C LYS A 288 11.37 10.85 6.48
N ARG A 289 12.69 10.67 6.42
CA ARG A 289 13.53 11.16 5.32
C ARG A 289 13.22 10.47 4.00
N ILE A 290 13.04 9.15 4.01
CA ILE A 290 12.64 8.38 2.82
C ILE A 290 11.31 8.90 2.27
N ARG A 291 10.28 9.06 3.11
CA ARG A 291 8.98 9.60 2.70
C ARG A 291 9.09 11.00 2.08
N LYS A 292 9.91 11.89 2.66
CA LYS A 292 10.19 13.21 2.08
C LYS A 292 10.86 13.11 0.72
N LEU A 293 11.85 12.23 0.58
CA LEU A 293 12.55 12.00 -0.68
C LEU A 293 11.61 11.44 -1.76
N THR A 294 10.67 10.56 -1.40
CA THR A 294 9.70 9.95 -2.32
C THR A 294 8.91 10.99 -3.11
N ILE A 295 8.44 12.06 -2.46
CA ILE A 295 7.67 13.15 -3.09
C ILE A 295 8.45 13.82 -4.23
N TYR A 296 9.78 13.89 -4.08
CA TYR A 296 10.65 14.48 -5.09
C TYR A 296 11.04 13.51 -6.19
N VAL A 297 10.87 12.19 -6.05
CA VAL A 297 11.13 11.26 -7.17
C VAL A 297 10.06 11.44 -8.24
N SER A 298 10.43 11.77 -9.48
CA SER A 298 9.47 11.95 -10.58
C SER A 298 8.86 10.62 -11.03
N GLU A 299 7.68 10.70 -11.67
CA GLU A 299 7.08 9.55 -12.37
C GLU A 299 8.03 9.00 -13.44
N ASP A 300 8.61 9.88 -14.25
CA ASP A 300 9.50 9.46 -15.33
C ASP A 300 10.74 8.74 -14.81
N TYR A 301 11.31 9.18 -13.68
CA TYR A 301 12.45 8.51 -13.06
C TYR A 301 12.04 7.11 -12.55
N ALA A 302 10.88 7.00 -11.92
CA ALA A 302 10.33 5.73 -11.47
C ALA A 302 10.12 4.75 -12.64
N ILE A 303 9.51 5.22 -13.73
CA ILE A 303 9.22 4.40 -14.90
C ILE A 303 10.49 4.00 -15.66
N GLN A 304 11.47 4.91 -15.79
CA GLN A 304 12.67 4.66 -16.60
C GLN A 304 13.73 3.83 -15.89
N SER A 305 13.85 3.95 -14.56
CA SER A 305 14.99 3.36 -13.83
C SER A 305 14.62 2.73 -12.49
N GLY A 306 13.35 2.81 -12.08
CA GLY A 306 12.94 2.38 -10.75
C GLY A 306 12.64 0.90 -10.59
N LEU A 307 12.24 0.17 -11.65
CA LEU A 307 11.76 -1.21 -11.49
C LEU A 307 12.83 -2.18 -10.99
N ASP A 308 14.05 -2.10 -11.52
CA ASP A 308 15.17 -2.94 -11.06
C ASP A 308 15.54 -2.62 -9.60
N VAL A 309 15.51 -1.33 -9.23
CA VAL A 309 15.74 -0.85 -7.86
C VAL A 309 14.65 -1.36 -6.92
N TYR A 310 13.39 -1.31 -7.33
CA TYR A 310 12.24 -1.85 -6.61
C TYR A 310 12.39 -3.35 -6.35
N LEU A 311 12.67 -4.15 -7.40
CA LEU A 311 12.90 -5.60 -7.26
C LEU A 311 14.11 -5.91 -6.37
N LYS A 312 15.18 -5.10 -6.44
CA LYS A 312 16.35 -5.25 -5.57
C LYS A 312 15.99 -4.96 -4.11
N ALA A 313 15.23 -3.90 -3.86
CA ALA A 313 14.79 -3.52 -2.51
C ALA A 313 13.85 -4.57 -1.90
N LEU A 314 12.88 -5.10 -2.66
CA LEU A 314 12.01 -6.18 -2.21
C LEU A 314 12.78 -7.43 -1.76
N ARG A 315 13.92 -7.72 -2.39
CA ARG A 315 14.78 -8.87 -2.07
C ARG A 315 15.74 -8.60 -0.91
N LYS A 316 16.32 -7.40 -0.83
CA LYS A 316 17.51 -7.14 -0.01
C LYS A 316 17.33 -6.09 1.09
N ALA A 317 16.33 -5.22 1.00
CA ALA A 317 16.18 -4.16 1.99
C ALA A 317 15.76 -4.72 3.37
N PRO A 318 16.16 -4.07 4.47
CA PRO A 318 15.65 -4.38 5.80
C PRO A 318 14.12 -4.41 5.84
N LYS A 319 13.54 -5.26 6.71
CA LYS A 319 12.09 -5.47 6.80
C LYS A 319 11.30 -4.17 6.97
N LEU A 320 11.81 -3.23 7.77
CA LEU A 320 11.19 -1.92 7.97
C LEU A 320 10.97 -1.19 6.63
N PHE A 321 12.01 -1.08 5.80
CA PHE A 321 11.93 -0.37 4.53
C PHE A 321 11.16 -1.15 3.46
N ARG A 322 11.25 -2.49 3.46
CA ARG A 322 10.38 -3.32 2.61
C ARG A 322 8.91 -3.08 2.93
N ASN A 323 8.54 -2.96 4.20
CA ASN A 323 7.17 -2.66 4.60
C ASN A 323 6.72 -1.27 4.13
N GLU A 324 7.58 -0.25 4.21
CA GLU A 324 7.25 1.09 3.68
C GLU A 324 7.05 1.07 2.15
N ILE A 325 7.93 0.37 1.42
CA ILE A 325 7.82 0.19 -0.02
C ILE A 325 6.52 -0.52 -0.39
N LEU A 326 6.20 -1.63 0.29
CA LEU A 326 4.96 -2.39 0.06
C LEU A 326 3.72 -1.57 0.43
N ALA A 327 3.75 -0.84 1.55
CA ALA A 327 2.63 0.02 1.95
C ALA A 327 2.37 1.10 0.90
N ALA A 328 3.41 1.76 0.39
CA ALA A 328 3.30 2.74 -0.69
C ALA A 328 2.75 2.12 -1.99
N SER A 329 3.12 0.87 -2.30
CA SER A 329 2.55 0.15 -3.45
C SER A 329 1.06 -0.12 -3.27
N ILE A 330 0.67 -0.69 -2.11
CA ILE A 330 -0.65 -1.28 -1.89
C ILE A 330 -1.72 -0.21 -1.61
N PHE A 331 -1.40 0.80 -0.80
CA PHE A 331 -2.36 1.80 -0.36
C PHE A 331 -2.43 3.02 -1.30
N GLY A 332 -1.55 3.09 -2.28
CA GLY A 332 -1.57 4.08 -3.35
C GLY A 332 -1.57 3.41 -4.73
N ASN A 333 -1.21 4.18 -5.75
CA ASN A 333 -0.86 3.58 -7.03
C ASN A 333 0.53 2.91 -6.92
N PRO A 334 0.73 1.70 -7.48
CA PRO A 334 1.94 0.91 -7.29
C PRO A 334 3.24 1.59 -7.73
N ILE A 335 3.18 2.61 -8.59
CA ILE A 335 4.34 3.46 -8.93
C ILE A 335 4.89 4.18 -7.68
N ASN A 336 4.07 4.48 -6.66
CA ASN A 336 4.54 5.05 -5.39
C ASN A 336 5.52 4.12 -4.67
N GLY A 337 5.32 2.81 -4.72
CA GLY A 337 6.27 1.84 -4.18
C GLY A 337 7.63 1.90 -4.89
N ILE A 338 7.62 2.09 -6.21
CA ILE A 338 8.84 2.25 -7.00
C ILE A 338 9.55 3.56 -6.65
N ARG A 339 8.81 4.67 -6.54
CA ARG A 339 9.36 5.96 -6.07
C ARG A 339 9.95 5.83 -4.66
N THR A 340 9.30 5.07 -3.77
CA THR A 340 9.79 4.80 -2.42
C THR A 340 11.07 3.96 -2.43
N ALA A 341 11.17 2.96 -3.32
CA ALA A 341 12.39 2.18 -3.48
C ALA A 341 13.55 3.02 -4.04
N LEU A 342 13.29 3.93 -4.99
CA LEU A 342 14.29 4.90 -5.46
C LEU A 342 14.72 5.86 -4.35
N ALA A 343 13.77 6.37 -3.56
CA ALA A 343 14.09 7.22 -2.41
C ALA A 343 14.96 6.48 -1.37
N TYR A 344 14.70 5.20 -1.13
CA TYR A 344 15.55 4.35 -0.31
C TYR A 344 16.96 4.15 -0.92
N ASP A 345 17.05 3.92 -2.22
CA ASP A 345 18.33 3.77 -2.92
C ASP A 345 19.16 5.07 -2.87
N ILE A 346 18.52 6.23 -3.05
CA ILE A 346 19.13 7.56 -2.83
C ILE A 346 19.64 7.68 -1.40
N TYR A 347 18.80 7.39 -0.41
CA TYR A 347 19.17 7.48 1.01
C TYR A 347 20.39 6.62 1.33
N THR A 348 20.40 5.36 0.89
CA THR A 348 21.51 4.42 1.14
C THR A 348 22.77 4.73 0.33
N THR A 349 22.66 5.42 -0.80
CA THR A 349 23.81 5.86 -1.60
C THR A 349 24.50 7.08 -0.98
N VAL A 350 23.70 8.03 -0.47
CA VAL A 350 24.21 9.19 0.28
C VAL A 350 24.76 8.74 1.64
N ASP A 351 24.07 7.80 2.29
CA ASP A 351 24.41 7.26 3.61
C ASP A 351 24.62 8.36 4.66
N PRO A 352 23.58 9.15 4.98
CA PRO A 352 23.69 10.28 5.90
C PRO A 352 23.93 9.87 7.36
N GLU A 353 23.97 8.58 7.68
CA GLU A 353 24.40 8.10 9.00
C GLU A 353 25.92 8.26 9.16
N GLU A 354 26.67 8.06 8.08
CA GLU A 354 28.15 8.10 8.08
C GLU A 354 28.71 9.33 7.36
N ASN A 355 28.00 9.83 6.35
CA ASN A 355 28.48 10.86 5.43
C ASN A 355 27.75 12.19 5.62
N THR A 356 28.40 13.28 5.18
CA THR A 356 27.83 14.63 5.24
C THR A 356 27.86 15.26 3.85
N TYR A 357 26.72 15.22 3.18
CA TYR A 357 26.53 15.85 1.89
C TYR A 357 25.94 17.26 2.06
N LEU A 358 26.60 18.26 1.48
CA LEU A 358 26.16 19.66 1.47
C LEU A 358 26.05 20.18 0.04
N PRO A 359 25.23 21.21 -0.24
CA PRO A 359 25.15 21.81 -1.57
C PRO A 359 26.52 22.33 -2.07
N ASP A 360 26.97 21.87 -3.25
CA ASP A 360 28.29 22.21 -3.83
C ASP A 360 28.39 23.69 -4.21
N ALA A 361 27.32 24.25 -4.79
CA ALA A 361 27.24 25.65 -5.20
C ALA A 361 26.06 26.40 -4.54
N GLY A 362 25.56 25.91 -3.40
CA GLY A 362 24.31 26.40 -2.79
C GLY A 362 23.04 25.90 -3.47
N THR A 363 21.89 26.46 -3.11
CA THR A 363 20.55 26.06 -3.59
C THR A 363 19.82 27.15 -4.39
N ASP A 364 20.48 28.29 -4.63
CA ASP A 364 19.92 29.36 -5.46
C ASP A 364 19.87 28.92 -6.93
N ILE A 365 18.76 29.19 -7.61
CA ILE A 365 18.58 28.76 -9.00
C ILE A 365 19.65 29.33 -9.94
N GLY A 366 20.20 30.51 -9.65
CA GLY A 366 21.25 31.15 -10.43
C GLY A 366 22.61 30.49 -10.31
N SER A 367 22.83 29.66 -9.28
CA SER A 367 24.06 28.88 -9.12
C SER A 367 23.96 27.47 -9.73
N LEU A 368 22.77 27.05 -10.16
CA LEU A 368 22.54 25.73 -10.73
C LEU A 368 22.90 25.69 -12.22
N LYS A 369 23.46 24.56 -12.65
CA LYS A 369 23.70 24.30 -14.06
C LYS A 369 22.40 23.92 -14.73
N LYS A 370 22.07 24.58 -15.84
CA LYS A 370 20.88 24.28 -16.64
C LYS A 370 21.05 22.93 -17.36
N ALA A 371 20.05 22.07 -17.25
CA ALA A 371 19.90 20.84 -18.03
C ALA A 371 18.78 21.05 -19.07
N ASP A 372 18.63 20.13 -20.04
CA ASP A 372 17.71 20.29 -21.18
C ASP A 372 16.29 20.71 -20.77
N ASN A 373 15.73 20.09 -19.73
CA ASN A 373 14.39 20.35 -19.21
C ASN A 373 14.36 20.72 -17.71
N GLY A 374 15.44 21.31 -17.18
CA GLY A 374 15.53 21.56 -15.75
C GLY A 374 16.89 22.05 -15.24
N TYR A 375 17.27 21.61 -14.05
CA TYR A 375 18.49 22.03 -13.36
C TYR A 375 19.23 20.84 -12.77
N GLU A 376 20.55 20.85 -12.92
CA GLU A 376 21.45 19.94 -12.22
C GLU A 376 21.74 20.53 -10.83
N PHE A 377 21.52 19.72 -9.80
CA PHE A 377 21.86 20.05 -8.42
C PHE A 377 22.83 19.00 -7.86
N VAL A 378 23.90 19.47 -7.23
CA VAL A 378 25.01 18.63 -6.79
C VAL A 378 25.22 18.82 -5.29
N LEU A 379 25.27 17.70 -4.57
CA LEU A 379 25.76 17.64 -3.21
C LEU A 379 27.21 17.15 -3.21
N TYR A 380 28.04 17.69 -2.32
CA TYR A 380 29.43 17.31 -2.15
C TYR A 380 29.68 16.83 -0.72
N ASP A 381 30.43 15.72 -0.61
CA ASP A 381 30.99 15.25 0.66
C ASP A 381 32.50 15.54 0.66
N GLU A 382 32.94 16.43 1.57
CA GLU A 382 34.33 16.84 1.69
C GLU A 382 35.25 15.71 2.18
N VAL A 383 34.74 14.78 3.00
CA VAL A 383 35.49 13.70 3.63
C VAL A 383 35.75 12.59 2.61
N GLN A 384 34.70 12.14 1.93
CA GLN A 384 34.78 11.08 0.92
C GLN A 384 35.25 11.61 -0.44
N LYS A 385 35.28 12.93 -0.63
CA LYS A 385 35.56 13.61 -1.91
C LYS A 385 34.64 13.12 -3.04
N SER A 386 33.41 12.77 -2.71
CA SER A 386 32.40 12.28 -3.64
C SER A 386 31.35 13.35 -3.93
N LYS A 387 30.77 13.28 -5.13
CA LYS A 387 29.68 14.17 -5.55
C LYS A 387 28.42 13.37 -5.81
N PHE A 388 27.29 13.80 -5.29
CA PHE A 388 25.98 13.20 -5.57
C PHE A 388 25.20 14.14 -6.49
N PHE A 389 24.99 13.71 -7.73
CA PHE A 389 24.35 14.49 -8.77
C PHE A 389 22.86 14.16 -8.82
N THR A 390 22.05 15.19 -8.98
CA THR A 390 20.61 15.09 -9.23
C THR A 390 20.21 16.01 -10.37
N VAL A 391 19.20 15.62 -11.14
CA VAL A 391 18.59 16.48 -12.16
C VAL A 391 17.14 16.72 -11.78
N TRP A 392 16.73 17.97 -11.73
CA TRP A 392 15.41 18.41 -11.30
C TRP A 392 14.65 19.00 -12.46
N LYS A 393 13.41 18.55 -12.66
CA LYS A 393 12.50 19.07 -13.66
C LYS A 393 11.19 19.52 -13.04
N LYS A 394 10.50 20.37 -13.78
CA LYS A 394 9.16 20.83 -13.43
C LYS A 394 8.13 19.84 -14.00
N SER A 395 7.23 19.36 -13.13
CA SER A 395 6.09 18.51 -13.49
C SER A 395 4.83 19.04 -12.79
N TYR A 396 3.79 19.41 -13.55
CA TYR A 396 2.52 19.95 -13.02
C TYR A 396 2.70 21.04 -11.94
N ASN A 397 3.53 22.05 -12.25
CA ASN A 397 3.89 23.15 -11.33
C ASN A 397 4.52 22.73 -9.98
N SER A 398 5.05 21.51 -9.90
CA SER A 398 5.90 21.03 -8.80
C SER A 398 7.28 20.61 -9.32
N TRP A 399 8.30 20.65 -8.46
CA TRP A 399 9.67 20.25 -8.80
C TRP A 399 9.96 18.83 -8.33
N GLN A 400 10.50 18.01 -9.23
CA GLN A 400 10.83 16.61 -8.98
C GLN A 400 12.18 16.25 -9.62
N MET A 401 12.90 15.34 -9.00
CA MET A 401 14.11 14.70 -9.50
C MET A 401 13.77 13.72 -10.62
N ASP A 402 14.43 13.89 -11.75
CA ASP A 402 14.35 13.02 -12.93
C ASP A 402 15.50 12.01 -13.01
N GLY A 403 16.44 12.09 -12.06
CA GLY A 403 17.55 11.15 -11.96
C GLY A 403 18.50 11.55 -10.84
N ALA A 404 19.19 10.55 -10.29
CA ALA A 404 20.22 10.72 -9.29
C ALA A 404 21.36 9.71 -9.48
N SER A 405 22.60 10.11 -9.24
CA SER A 405 23.77 9.24 -9.36
C SER A 405 24.99 9.74 -8.59
N LEU A 406 25.83 8.80 -8.16
CA LEU A 406 27.07 9.10 -7.46
C LEU A 406 28.23 9.28 -8.46
N ASN A 407 29.01 10.34 -8.25
CA ASN A 407 30.24 10.77 -8.93
C ASN A 407 30.14 11.13 -10.42
N GLU A 408 29.02 10.86 -11.08
CA GLU A 408 28.77 11.26 -12.46
C GLU A 408 27.35 11.81 -12.60
N PRO A 409 27.09 12.78 -13.50
CA PRO A 409 25.72 13.25 -13.78
C PRO A 409 24.83 12.13 -14.34
N PRO A 410 23.53 12.10 -13.99
CA PRO A 410 22.58 11.15 -14.56
C PRO A 410 22.49 11.31 -16.08
N GLN A 411 22.64 10.21 -16.80
CA GLN A 411 22.46 10.18 -18.26
C GLN A 411 20.97 10.02 -18.55
N ILE A 412 20.27 11.12 -18.84
CA ILE A 412 18.84 11.15 -19.15
C ILE A 412 18.66 10.96 -20.66
N GLY A 413 17.84 9.99 -21.08
CA GLY A 413 17.41 9.86 -22.49
C GLY A 413 18.07 8.76 -23.36
N THR A 414 18.67 7.72 -22.78
CA THR A 414 19.13 6.54 -23.56
C THR A 414 18.40 5.28 -23.15
N ASP A 415 17.94 4.50 -24.13
CA ASP A 415 17.25 3.21 -23.96
C ASP A 415 17.84 2.35 -22.84
N SER A 416 16.94 1.82 -22.00
CA SER A 416 17.19 1.00 -20.80
C SER A 416 18.10 -0.22 -21.01
N SER A 417 18.42 -0.58 -22.26
CA SER A 417 19.27 -1.72 -22.62
C SER A 417 20.78 -1.45 -22.52
N THR A 418 21.24 -0.18 -22.53
CA THR A 418 22.69 0.13 -22.62
C THR A 418 23.34 0.60 -21.33
N GLN A 419 22.61 1.21 -20.38
CA GLN A 419 23.19 1.60 -19.08
C GLN A 419 23.48 0.38 -18.19
N ASN A 420 22.63 -0.64 -18.25
CA ASN A 420 22.80 -1.88 -17.49
C ASN A 420 24.09 -2.66 -17.86
N LYS A 421 24.69 -2.43 -19.03
CA LYS A 421 25.99 -3.04 -19.39
C LYS A 421 27.21 -2.37 -18.74
N LYS A 422 27.16 -1.09 -18.38
CA LYS A 422 28.29 -0.38 -17.72
C LYS A 422 28.26 -0.58 -16.21
N SER A 423 27.09 -0.52 -15.57
CA SER A 423 26.93 -0.76 -14.12
C SER A 423 27.19 -2.23 -13.76
N ALA A 424 26.73 -3.18 -14.58
CA ALA A 424 27.02 -4.61 -14.39
C ALA A 424 28.51 -4.98 -14.55
N LYS A 425 29.31 -4.14 -15.22
CA LYS A 425 30.76 -4.35 -15.36
C LYS A 425 31.55 -3.92 -14.10
N LYS A 426 30.99 -3.02 -13.27
CA LYS A 426 31.63 -2.54 -12.02
C LYS A 426 31.19 -3.36 -10.80
N GLU A 427 29.95 -3.86 -10.75
CA GLU A 427 29.48 -4.75 -9.67
C GLU A 427 30.11 -6.16 -9.67
N LYS A 428 30.75 -6.56 -10.77
CA LYS A 428 31.45 -7.86 -10.87
C LYS A 428 32.71 -7.99 -10.01
N LYS A 429 33.11 -6.94 -9.28
CA LYS A 429 34.23 -6.99 -8.32
C LYS A 429 33.82 -7.13 -6.84
N THR A 430 32.52 -7.29 -6.55
CA THR A 430 32.06 -7.53 -5.15
C THR A 430 30.95 -8.59 -5.07
N ALA A 431 30.90 -9.51 -6.02
CA ALA A 431 30.00 -10.67 -5.95
C ALA A 431 30.75 -11.89 -5.39
N GLY A 432 30.77 -11.97 -4.06
CA GLY A 432 31.37 -13.09 -3.36
C GLY A 432 30.89 -13.16 -1.93
N LYS A 433 29.62 -13.51 -1.72
CA LYS A 433 29.11 -14.11 -0.48
C LYS A 433 27.72 -14.69 -0.76
N SER A 434 27.65 -16.01 -0.78
CA SER A 434 26.40 -16.73 -0.54
C SER A 434 25.85 -16.24 0.81
N SER A 435 24.58 -15.89 0.83
CA SER A 435 23.96 -15.27 1.99
C SER A 435 22.98 -16.27 2.60
N VAL A 436 23.40 -16.91 3.68
CA VAL A 436 22.60 -17.84 4.48
C VAL A 436 22.19 -17.12 5.76
N PHE A 437 20.89 -17.01 6.00
CA PHE A 437 20.36 -16.31 7.18
C PHE A 437 19.31 -17.14 7.90
N ILE A 438 19.17 -16.95 9.21
CA ILE A 438 18.07 -17.51 9.99
C ILE A 438 16.94 -16.49 10.04
N ASP A 439 15.84 -16.76 9.33
CA ASP A 439 14.71 -15.84 9.19
C ASP A 439 13.38 -16.56 9.40
N GLU A 440 12.31 -15.83 9.72
CA GLU A 440 10.98 -16.39 9.86
C GLU A 440 10.40 -16.77 8.48
N ILE A 441 9.80 -17.96 8.35
CA ILE A 441 9.09 -18.33 7.13
C ILE A 441 7.86 -17.39 7.03
N PRO A 442 7.61 -16.72 5.88
CA PRO A 442 6.60 -15.67 5.76
C PRO A 442 5.17 -16.22 5.63
N THR A 443 4.83 -17.25 6.40
CA THR A 443 3.50 -17.87 6.53
C THR A 443 3.25 -18.17 8.01
N LYS A 444 2.03 -17.95 8.47
CA LYS A 444 1.63 -18.08 9.87
C LYS A 444 0.82 -19.35 10.14
N MET A 445 0.23 -19.95 9.12
CA MET A 445 -0.49 -21.22 9.26
C MET A 445 0.14 -22.30 8.38
N ARG A 446 0.19 -23.52 8.90
CA ARG A 446 0.64 -24.71 8.17
C ARG A 446 -0.35 -25.85 8.34
N MET A 447 -0.76 -26.43 7.23
CA MET A 447 -1.71 -27.54 7.14
C MET A 447 -1.02 -28.76 6.49
N PRO A 448 -0.29 -29.59 7.27
CA PRO A 448 0.39 -30.76 6.75
C PRO A 448 -0.58 -31.91 6.47
N LEU A 449 -0.51 -32.47 5.27
CA LEU A 449 -0.99 -33.81 4.96
C LEU A 449 0.21 -34.76 4.99
N SER A 450 0.18 -35.75 5.87
CA SER A 450 1.33 -36.63 6.11
C SER A 450 0.99 -38.10 6.00
N TYR A 451 1.97 -38.86 5.53
CA TYR A 451 1.98 -40.31 5.56
C TYR A 451 3.05 -40.79 6.53
N ILE A 452 2.71 -41.71 7.42
CA ILE A 452 3.63 -42.30 8.41
C ILE A 452 3.84 -43.78 8.04
N GLY A 453 5.09 -44.17 7.78
CA GLY A 453 5.45 -45.53 7.38
C GLY A 453 6.92 -45.90 7.59
N PHE A 454 7.21 -47.20 7.42
CA PHE A 454 8.51 -47.91 7.56
C PHE A 454 9.03 -48.21 8.98
N SER A 455 8.96 -49.51 9.35
CA SER A 455 9.82 -50.20 10.33
C SER A 455 10.36 -51.47 9.69
N ARG A 456 11.61 -51.83 10.01
CA ARG A 456 12.32 -53.04 9.58
C ARG A 456 11.66 -54.36 10.05
N ASP A 457 10.66 -54.29 10.94
CA ASP A 457 10.01 -55.46 11.56
C ASP A 457 8.52 -55.63 11.22
N ARG A 458 8.07 -55.22 10.02
CA ARG A 458 6.69 -55.42 9.49
C ARG A 458 5.54 -55.01 10.44
N ARG A 459 5.76 -54.11 11.40
CA ARG A 459 4.73 -53.68 12.38
C ARG A 459 4.37 -52.19 12.31
N TRP A 460 4.54 -51.57 11.14
CA TRP A 460 3.68 -50.45 10.73
C TRP A 460 2.78 -50.89 9.61
N ILE A 461 1.51 -50.56 9.73
CA ILE A 461 0.57 -50.59 8.62
C ILE A 461 0.11 -49.14 8.47
N SER A 462 0.70 -48.43 7.51
CA SER A 462 0.31 -47.11 6.97
C SER A 462 -0.67 -46.26 7.80
N ALA A 463 -0.20 -45.15 8.37
CA ALA A 463 -1.07 -44.15 8.99
C ALA A 463 -1.06 -42.84 8.18
N PHE A 464 -2.22 -42.20 8.08
CA PHE A 464 -2.37 -40.88 7.49
C PHE A 464 -2.66 -39.87 8.58
N SER A 465 -2.09 -38.67 8.47
CA SER A 465 -2.43 -37.58 9.38
C SER A 465 -2.63 -36.27 8.64
N PHE A 466 -3.53 -35.46 9.18
CA PHE A 466 -3.81 -34.11 8.72
C PHE A 466 -3.74 -33.18 9.93
N GLY A 467 -2.98 -32.10 9.82
CA GLY A 467 -2.76 -31.18 10.94
C GLY A 467 -3.11 -29.74 10.65
N PHE A 468 -3.22 -28.96 11.73
CA PHE A 468 -3.31 -27.51 11.71
C PHE A 468 -2.32 -26.95 12.72
N PHE A 469 -1.38 -26.14 12.25
CA PHE A 469 -0.32 -25.55 13.05
C PHE A 469 -0.28 -24.05 12.85
N TYR A 470 -0.10 -23.32 13.95
CA TYR A 470 0.24 -21.91 13.94
C TYR A 470 1.74 -21.75 14.14
N SER A 471 2.39 -21.02 13.22
CA SER A 471 3.84 -20.91 13.13
C SER A 471 4.34 -19.57 13.69
N PHE A 472 5.24 -19.67 14.66
CA PHE A 472 6.13 -18.61 15.13
C PHE A 472 7.54 -18.84 14.56
N LYS A 473 8.41 -17.81 14.64
CA LYS A 473 9.78 -17.85 14.13
C LYS A 473 10.57 -19.12 14.49
N TYR A 474 10.47 -19.59 15.73
CA TYR A 474 11.23 -20.76 16.22
C TYR A 474 10.36 -21.91 16.73
N ALA A 475 9.03 -21.78 16.64
CA ALA A 475 8.12 -22.78 17.19
C ALA A 475 6.83 -22.86 16.39
N GLU A 476 6.20 -24.02 16.36
CA GLU A 476 4.84 -24.21 15.89
C GLU A 476 4.04 -24.93 16.97
N VAL A 477 2.78 -24.52 17.12
CA VAL A 477 1.83 -25.14 18.04
C VAL A 477 0.61 -25.53 17.23
N GLY A 478 0.17 -26.76 17.38
CA GLY A 478 -0.94 -27.26 16.59
C GLY A 478 -1.46 -28.61 17.06
N MET A 479 -2.30 -29.20 16.23
CA MET A 479 -2.85 -30.52 16.46
C MET A 479 -2.99 -31.28 15.14
N SER A 480 -2.75 -32.59 15.21
CA SER A 480 -2.92 -33.53 14.11
C SER A 480 -4.09 -34.48 14.38
N ALA A 481 -4.98 -34.64 13.41
CA ALA A 481 -5.87 -35.79 13.30
C ALA A 481 -5.13 -36.94 12.60
N ILE A 482 -5.25 -38.15 13.14
CA ILE A 482 -4.49 -39.33 12.71
C ILE A 482 -5.47 -40.47 12.44
N ILE A 483 -5.32 -41.14 11.29
CA ILE A 483 -6.04 -42.38 10.97
C ILE A 483 -4.99 -43.49 10.92
N ASP A 484 -5.15 -44.52 11.74
CA ASP A 484 -4.20 -45.62 11.91
C ASP A 484 -4.93 -46.96 12.05
N LYS A 485 -4.21 -48.09 12.05
CA LYS A 485 -4.79 -49.38 12.44
C LYS A 485 -4.79 -49.54 13.96
N PRO A 486 -5.87 -50.10 14.54
CA PRO A 486 -5.92 -50.34 15.98
C PRO A 486 -4.86 -51.37 16.41
N ARG A 487 -4.25 -51.17 17.58
CA ARG A 487 -3.36 -52.15 18.22
C ARG A 487 -4.12 -53.43 18.59
N ASP A 488 -3.44 -54.57 18.51
CA ASP A 488 -3.94 -55.86 18.98
C ASP A 488 -4.44 -55.76 20.43
N ALA A 489 -5.58 -56.40 20.71
CA ALA A 489 -6.24 -56.35 22.02
C ALA A 489 -5.32 -56.86 23.16
N THR A 490 -4.51 -57.88 22.88
CA THR A 490 -3.50 -58.42 23.80
C THR A 490 -2.42 -57.39 24.13
N ALA A 491 -1.95 -56.62 23.13
CA ALA A 491 -0.97 -55.57 23.32
C ALA A 491 -1.53 -54.39 24.15
N ARG A 492 -2.83 -54.08 24.00
CA ARG A 492 -3.54 -53.03 24.77
C ARG A 492 -3.84 -53.43 26.21
N GLY A 493 -3.70 -54.71 26.57
CA GLY A 493 -3.98 -55.22 27.91
C GLY A 493 -5.46 -55.44 28.20
N ASP A 494 -6.30 -55.55 27.16
CA ASP A 494 -7.73 -55.81 27.31
C ASP A 494 -7.92 -57.28 27.70
N LYS A 495 -8.31 -57.55 28.96
CA LYS A 495 -8.70 -58.90 29.40
C LYS A 495 -10.10 -59.21 28.88
N SER A 496 -10.24 -60.15 27.94
CA SER A 496 -11.55 -60.70 27.58
C SER A 496 -12.02 -61.65 28.68
N SER A 497 -12.91 -61.20 29.56
CA SER A 497 -13.75 -62.10 30.35
C SER A 497 -14.90 -62.60 29.46
N PHE A 498 -14.93 -63.92 29.24
CA PHE A 498 -16.00 -64.69 28.63
C PHE A 498 -16.30 -64.51 27.12
N GLY A 499 -16.03 -65.58 26.36
CA GLY A 499 -17.00 -66.17 25.43
C GLY A 499 -17.34 -65.42 24.14
N SER A 500 -17.11 -66.13 23.03
CA SER A 500 -17.57 -65.85 21.67
C SER A 500 -16.75 -64.87 20.83
N SER A 501 -16.27 -65.42 19.71
CA SER A 501 -15.97 -64.73 18.46
C SER A 501 -16.93 -63.55 18.22
N ARG A 502 -16.44 -62.34 18.47
CA ARG A 502 -16.92 -61.13 17.79
C ARG A 502 -15.72 -60.45 17.18
N SER A 503 -15.48 -60.73 15.92
CA SER A 503 -14.84 -59.81 14.98
C SER A 503 -15.66 -58.51 14.93
N GLY A 504 -15.49 -57.63 15.93
CA GLY A 504 -15.97 -56.25 15.90
C GLY A 504 -14.82 -55.37 15.40
N SER A 505 -14.65 -55.22 14.08
CA SER A 505 -15.36 -54.26 13.19
C SER A 505 -14.80 -52.84 13.16
N PHE A 506 -13.52 -52.64 13.48
CA PHE A 506 -12.82 -51.40 13.12
C PHE A 506 -11.55 -51.72 12.34
N ASN A 507 -11.57 -51.43 11.04
CA ASN A 507 -10.39 -51.52 10.18
C ASN A 507 -9.40 -50.38 10.43
N PHE A 508 -9.84 -49.32 11.13
CA PHE A 508 -9.08 -48.10 11.43
C PHE A 508 -9.48 -47.53 12.80
N THR A 509 -8.57 -46.76 13.41
CA THR A 509 -8.79 -45.94 14.61
C THR A 509 -8.47 -44.49 14.28
N PHE A 510 -9.19 -43.55 14.91
CA PHE A 510 -9.01 -42.12 14.76
C PHE A 510 -8.33 -41.55 16.00
N GLY A 511 -7.31 -40.73 15.82
CA GLY A 511 -6.57 -40.11 16.91
C GLY A 511 -6.48 -38.61 16.75
N LEU A 512 -6.44 -37.91 17.88
CA LEU A 512 -6.07 -36.50 17.96
C LEU A 512 -4.77 -36.37 18.75
N CYS A 513 -3.88 -35.53 18.27
CA CYS A 513 -2.58 -35.33 18.89
C CYS A 513 -2.16 -33.85 18.82
N PRO A 514 -2.35 -33.06 19.89
CA PRO A 514 -1.66 -31.79 20.02
C PRO A 514 -0.15 -32.01 19.97
N GLU A 515 0.53 -31.14 19.22
CA GLU A 515 1.97 -31.21 18.95
C GLU A 515 2.59 -29.81 19.21
N LEU A 516 3.74 -29.81 19.90
CA LEU A 516 4.65 -28.66 19.97
C LEU A 516 5.88 -29.00 19.13
N ARG A 517 6.24 -28.08 18.22
CA ARG A 517 7.36 -28.25 17.30
C ARG A 517 8.31 -27.07 17.43
N GLY A 518 9.60 -27.31 17.63
CA GLY A 518 10.66 -26.30 17.50
C GLY A 518 11.24 -26.35 16.09
N GLN A 519 11.53 -25.19 15.51
CA GLN A 519 12.13 -25.08 14.16
C GLN A 519 13.22 -24.01 14.10
N ILE A 520 14.17 -24.19 13.18
CA ILE A 520 15.20 -23.19 12.87
C ILE A 520 15.17 -22.93 11.36
N PRO A 521 14.41 -21.95 10.86
CA PRO A 521 14.32 -21.75 9.42
C PRO A 521 15.56 -21.03 8.89
N ILE A 522 16.26 -21.70 7.98
CA ILE A 522 17.49 -21.22 7.33
C ILE A 522 17.15 -20.86 5.89
N ASN A 523 17.17 -19.58 5.56
CA ASN A 523 17.00 -19.09 4.20
C ASN A 523 18.33 -19.20 3.44
N ILE A 524 18.34 -20.00 2.36
CA ILE A 524 19.50 -20.17 1.48
C ILE A 524 19.32 -19.31 0.24
N ASN A 525 20.11 -18.23 0.15
CA ASN A 525 20.19 -17.36 -1.03
C ASN A 525 18.83 -16.83 -1.52
N ASN A 526 17.83 -16.75 -0.65
CA ASN A 526 16.46 -16.37 -0.99
C ASN A 526 15.78 -17.27 -2.04
N VAL A 527 16.18 -18.54 -2.11
CA VAL A 527 15.61 -19.56 -3.02
C VAL A 527 14.73 -20.55 -2.25
N VAL A 528 15.19 -20.99 -1.08
CA VAL A 528 14.51 -22.01 -0.28
C VAL A 528 14.80 -21.79 1.20
N TYR A 529 13.78 -21.99 2.04
CA TYR A 529 13.97 -22.20 3.47
C TYR A 529 14.21 -23.69 3.73
N ILE A 530 15.26 -24.00 4.47
CA ILE A 530 15.46 -25.31 5.11
C ILE A 530 15.18 -25.12 6.59
N ALA A 531 14.17 -25.80 7.12
CA ALA A 531 13.78 -25.72 8.52
C ALA A 531 14.00 -27.08 9.22
N PRO A 532 15.20 -27.32 9.79
CA PRO A 532 15.38 -28.40 10.75
C PRO A 532 14.42 -28.21 11.92
N GLN A 533 13.80 -29.30 12.36
CA GLN A 533 12.71 -29.27 13.32
C GLN A 533 12.73 -30.47 14.26
N ALA A 534 12.22 -30.27 15.47
CA ALA A 534 11.99 -31.31 16.46
C ALA A 534 10.62 -31.13 17.09
N PHE A 535 9.93 -32.22 17.45
CA PHE A 535 8.58 -32.14 17.98
C PHE A 535 8.30 -33.17 19.05
N VAL A 536 7.32 -32.87 19.88
CA VAL A 536 6.72 -33.76 20.88
C VAL A 536 5.21 -33.54 20.91
N GLY A 537 4.46 -34.61 21.09
CA GLY A 537 3.01 -34.58 21.16
C GLY A 537 2.45 -35.71 22.00
N VAL A 538 1.31 -35.47 22.61
CA VAL A 538 0.58 -36.45 23.43
C VAL A 538 -0.80 -36.61 22.81
N GLY A 539 -1.13 -37.85 22.44
CA GLY A 539 -2.33 -38.13 21.66
C GLY A 539 -3.18 -39.24 22.24
N LEU A 540 -4.39 -39.32 21.70
CA LEU A 540 -5.42 -40.26 22.09
C LEU A 540 -6.09 -40.83 20.84
N PHE A 541 -6.18 -42.16 20.73
CA PHE A 541 -6.96 -42.88 19.73
C PHE A 541 -8.34 -43.26 20.27
N ILE A 542 -9.39 -43.21 19.43
CA ILE A 542 -10.77 -43.63 19.72
C ILE A 542 -11.47 -44.08 18.42
N PRO A 543 -12.20 -45.22 18.37
CA PRO A 543 -12.04 -46.44 19.17
C PRO A 543 -11.03 -47.41 18.54
N PRO A 544 -10.31 -48.24 19.32
CA PRO A 544 -10.35 -48.32 20.78
C PRO A 544 -9.55 -47.19 21.45
N ILE A 545 -9.87 -46.92 22.73
CA ILE A 545 -9.19 -45.90 23.55
C ILE A 545 -7.75 -46.32 23.84
N ASP A 546 -6.78 -45.56 23.32
CA ASP A 546 -5.35 -45.77 23.57
C ASP A 546 -4.58 -44.44 23.58
N THR A 547 -3.81 -44.20 24.64
CA THR A 547 -3.02 -42.98 24.83
C THR A 547 -1.56 -43.22 24.44
N PHE A 548 -0.97 -42.28 23.71
CA PHE A 548 0.40 -42.37 23.27
C PHE A 548 1.14 -41.04 23.39
N VAL A 549 2.47 -41.13 23.45
CA VAL A 549 3.37 -40.00 23.24
C VAL A 549 4.08 -40.25 21.92
N HIS A 550 4.18 -39.24 21.06
CA HIS A 550 5.11 -39.28 19.95
C HIS A 550 6.12 -38.14 20.01
N TYR A 551 7.29 -38.37 19.44
CA TYR A 551 8.35 -37.39 19.39
C TYR A 551 9.25 -37.72 18.22
N GLY A 552 9.97 -36.71 17.73
CA GLY A 552 10.77 -36.89 16.54
C GLY A 552 11.54 -35.64 16.14
N ALA A 553 12.29 -35.78 15.07
CA ALA A 553 13.04 -34.70 14.44
C ALA A 553 13.11 -34.93 12.93
N GLY A 554 13.26 -33.83 12.19
CA GLY A 554 13.23 -33.86 10.75
C GLY A 554 13.61 -32.53 10.13
N VAL A 555 13.22 -32.36 8.88
CA VAL A 555 13.47 -31.16 8.11
C VAL A 555 12.28 -30.85 7.21
N GLU A 556 11.99 -29.57 7.04
CA GLU A 556 11.02 -29.06 6.08
C GLU A 556 11.70 -28.11 5.08
N PHE A 557 11.29 -28.19 3.81
CA PHE A 557 11.75 -27.37 2.71
C PHE A 557 10.59 -26.48 2.23
N VAL A 558 10.82 -25.17 2.18
CA VAL A 558 9.82 -24.19 1.71
C VAL A 558 10.43 -23.35 0.59
N PRO A 559 9.99 -23.50 -0.67
CA PRO A 559 10.43 -22.63 -1.76
C PRO A 559 10.06 -21.17 -1.49
N VAL A 560 11.00 -20.25 -1.69
CA VAL A 560 10.75 -18.81 -1.46
C VAL A 560 9.86 -18.22 -2.56
N SER A 561 9.96 -18.74 -3.80
CA SER A 561 9.13 -18.32 -4.93
C SER A 561 7.66 -18.77 -4.81
N PHE A 562 7.37 -19.72 -3.92
CA PHE A 562 6.03 -20.24 -3.68
C PHE A 562 5.92 -20.79 -2.25
N THR A 563 5.76 -19.90 -1.28
CA THR A 563 5.76 -20.25 0.15
C THR A 563 4.49 -20.94 0.63
N THR A 564 3.48 -21.04 -0.23
CA THR A 564 2.18 -21.69 0.02
C THR A 564 2.28 -23.22 0.03
N LEU A 565 3.38 -23.81 -0.45
CA LEU A 565 3.62 -25.25 -0.41
C LEU A 565 4.96 -25.57 0.26
N SER A 566 4.97 -26.60 1.10
CA SER A 566 6.21 -27.11 1.70
C SER A 566 6.25 -28.63 1.73
N PHE A 567 7.46 -29.19 1.80
CA PHE A 567 7.72 -30.62 1.81
C PHE A 567 8.64 -30.96 2.96
N GLY A 568 8.35 -32.03 3.69
CA GLY A 568 9.18 -32.41 4.83
C GLY A 568 9.23 -33.90 5.08
N ALA A 569 10.25 -34.28 5.84
CA ALA A 569 10.46 -35.64 6.29
C ALA A 569 10.94 -35.63 7.74
N ASP A 570 10.27 -36.41 8.58
CA ASP A 570 10.56 -36.55 10.00
C ASP A 570 10.81 -38.01 10.37
N PHE A 571 11.82 -38.27 11.21
CA PHE A 571 11.91 -39.50 11.98
C PHE A 571 11.05 -39.36 13.23
N ILE A 572 10.17 -40.33 13.46
CA ILE A 572 9.20 -40.31 14.55
C ILE A 572 9.29 -41.59 15.38
N ALA A 573 9.18 -41.46 16.70
CA ALA A 573 8.95 -42.57 17.62
C ALA A 573 7.61 -42.37 18.33
N ARG A 574 6.80 -43.43 18.44
CA ARG A 574 5.54 -43.43 19.18
C ARG A 574 5.59 -44.46 20.30
N THR A 575 5.41 -44.02 21.54
CA THR A 575 5.35 -44.86 22.74
C THR A 575 3.93 -44.89 23.28
N TYR A 576 3.35 -46.08 23.38
CA TYR A 576 2.03 -46.25 23.97
C TYR A 576 2.11 -46.33 25.50
N LEU A 577 1.17 -45.68 26.18
CA LEU A 577 1.15 -45.58 27.64
C LEU A 577 0.33 -46.70 28.30
N LYS A 578 -0.58 -47.35 27.55
CA LYS A 578 -1.45 -48.42 28.04
C LYS A 578 -1.01 -49.81 27.53
N GLY A 579 -1.13 -50.82 28.40
CA GLY A 579 -0.79 -52.21 28.11
C GLY A 579 0.72 -52.45 28.04
N ILE A 580 1.17 -53.26 27.08
CA ILE A 580 2.60 -53.51 26.84
C ILE A 580 3.22 -52.22 26.30
N LYS A 581 4.11 -51.59 27.09
CA LYS A 581 4.88 -50.41 26.65
C LYS A 581 5.74 -50.79 25.46
N LYS A 582 5.39 -50.26 24.29
CA LYS A 582 6.10 -50.49 23.04
C LYS A 582 6.35 -49.15 22.37
N THR A 583 7.61 -48.92 22.00
CA THR A 583 8.02 -47.76 21.20
C THR A 583 8.20 -48.20 19.76
N ASN A 584 7.45 -47.59 18.84
CA ASN A 584 7.53 -47.88 17.42
C ASN A 584 8.22 -46.71 16.69
N PRO A 585 9.39 -46.93 16.06
CA PRO A 585 10.02 -45.93 15.20
C PRO A 585 9.41 -45.97 13.79
N GLY A 586 9.32 -44.83 13.12
CA GLY A 586 8.82 -44.68 11.75
C GLY A 586 9.33 -43.41 11.07
N VAL A 587 8.95 -43.23 9.80
CA VAL A 587 9.22 -42.01 9.02
C VAL A 587 7.89 -41.37 8.64
N ARG A 588 7.78 -40.06 8.85
CA ARG A 588 6.64 -39.23 8.46
C ARG A 588 7.06 -38.35 7.29
N ILE A 589 6.46 -38.56 6.12
CA ILE A 589 6.62 -37.66 4.96
C ILE A 589 5.43 -36.73 4.94
N ASN A 590 5.66 -35.44 4.75
CA ASN A 590 4.61 -34.42 4.75
C ASN A 590 4.68 -33.53 3.49
N VAL A 591 3.49 -33.18 3.00
CA VAL A 591 3.26 -32.07 2.08
C VAL A 591 2.33 -31.12 2.81
N SER A 592 2.69 -29.85 2.91
CA SER A 592 1.89 -28.87 3.65
C SER A 592 1.45 -27.72 2.77
N ILE A 593 0.22 -27.26 3.00
CA ILE A 593 -0.25 -25.97 2.50
C ILE A 593 0.04 -24.93 3.60
N ARG A 594 0.52 -23.76 3.21
CA ARG A 594 0.90 -22.67 4.13
C ARG A 594 0.17 -21.37 3.76
N PHE A 595 -0.24 -20.61 4.77
CA PHE A 595 -0.95 -19.33 4.64
C PHE A 595 -0.31 -18.25 5.50
#